data_AF-A0A9E0TNU2-F1
#
_entry.id   AF-A0A9E0TNU2-F1
#
_cell.length_a   1.000
_cell.length_b   1.000
_cell.length_c   1.000
_cell.angle_alpha   90.00
_cell.angle_beta   90.00
_cell.angle_gamma   90.00
#
_symmetry.space_group_name_H-M   'P 1'
#
loop_
_entity.id
_entity.type
_entity.pdbx_description
1 polymer ?
#
loop_
_entity_poly.entity_id
_entity_poly.type
_entity_poly.pdbx_seq_one_letter_code
_entity_poly.pdbx_strand_id
1 'polypeptide(L)'
;MKLAHPPLVDLLQKAYSAEHAAALAYIGHAASLRDPAAKAAVKQIEDDEWHHRENVLALMRRYDVPVSRAYEVRFYLIGQVIAASCHVIGWFMPYFFAGKLESGNVCEYFVMLRYFRSLGITEHDAVLYDMGMKEKEHEVYFLGQIEDSRLLPFFERVFAWGRHHSRNDVDLENKYPVAESLRYCTTHTSPAPAPRPEAAVTVI
;
A
#
# COMPACT_ATOMS: atom_id res chain seq x y z
N MET A 1 18.20 17.14 -3.24
CA MET A 1 18.72 16.62 -4.53
C MET A 1 17.52 16.21 -5.36
N LYS A 2 17.43 16.58 -6.63
CA LYS A 2 16.31 16.16 -7.48
C LYS A 2 16.55 14.75 -8.02
N LEU A 3 15.57 13.86 -7.89
CA LEU A 3 15.69 12.49 -8.40
C LEU A 3 15.57 12.47 -9.93
N ALA A 4 16.60 11.98 -10.62
CA ALA A 4 16.58 11.71 -12.05
C ALA A 4 16.05 10.28 -12.34
N HIS A 5 14.97 9.88 -11.66
CA HIS A 5 14.41 8.53 -11.73
C HIS A 5 12.87 8.59 -11.85
N PRO A 6 12.32 8.79 -13.07
CA PRO A 6 10.89 9.00 -13.27
C PRO A 6 9.97 7.93 -12.64
N PRO A 7 10.29 6.62 -12.69
CA PRO A 7 9.48 5.60 -12.02
C PRO A 7 9.44 5.76 -10.49
N LEU A 8 10.52 6.26 -9.87
CA LEU A 8 10.58 6.45 -8.42
C LEU A 8 9.77 7.69 -8.01
N VAL A 9 9.86 8.75 -8.82
CA VAL A 9 9.06 9.96 -8.63
C VAL A 9 7.57 9.64 -8.71
N ASP A 10 7.15 8.89 -9.73
CA ASP A 10 5.75 8.46 -9.88
C ASP A 10 5.31 7.55 -8.72
N LEU A 11 6.15 6.59 -8.34
CA LEU A 11 5.88 5.68 -7.23
C LEU A 11 5.71 6.42 -5.90
N LEU A 12 6.58 7.37 -5.57
CA LEU A 12 6.46 8.21 -4.36
C LEU A 12 5.15 9.01 -4.35
N GLN A 13 4.81 9.65 -5.48
CA GLN A 13 3.57 10.43 -5.59
C GLN A 13 2.33 9.55 -5.44
N LYS A 14 2.37 8.35 -6.04
CA LYS A 14 1.28 7.38 -6.00
C LYS A 14 1.11 6.79 -4.61
N ALA A 15 2.21 6.34 -3.98
CA ALA A 15 2.21 5.81 -2.62
C ALA A 15 1.64 6.83 -1.65
N TYR A 16 2.15 8.08 -1.66
CA TYR A 16 1.63 9.15 -0.79
C TYR A 16 0.10 9.26 -0.85
N SER A 17 -0.48 9.29 -2.05
CA SER A 17 -1.92 9.36 -2.23
C SER A 17 -2.65 8.04 -1.92
N ALA A 18 -2.03 6.90 -2.20
CA ALA A 18 -2.58 5.58 -1.90
C ALA A 18 -2.71 5.34 -0.38
N GLU A 19 -1.72 5.76 0.42
CA GLU A 19 -1.78 5.68 1.89
C GLU A 19 -3.01 6.41 2.45
N HIS A 20 -3.37 7.56 1.85
CA HIS A 20 -4.58 8.28 2.23
C HIS A 20 -5.86 7.52 1.87
N ALA A 21 -5.89 6.86 0.71
CA ALA A 21 -7.02 6.01 0.36
C ALA A 21 -7.16 4.82 1.32
N ALA A 22 -6.05 4.19 1.70
CA ALA A 22 -6.01 3.09 2.66
C ALA A 22 -6.53 3.55 4.04
N ALA A 23 -5.99 4.66 4.57
CA ALA A 23 -6.46 5.24 5.82
C ALA A 23 -7.98 5.54 5.80
N LEU A 24 -8.49 6.18 4.74
CA LEU A 24 -9.93 6.44 4.59
C LEU A 24 -10.75 5.14 4.54
N ALA A 25 -10.27 4.14 3.79
CA ALA A 25 -10.91 2.84 3.73
C ALA A 25 -10.98 2.17 5.11
N TYR A 26 -9.92 2.26 5.92
CA TYR A 26 -9.88 1.70 7.26
C TYR A 26 -10.74 2.46 8.27
N ILE A 27 -10.88 3.77 8.15
CA ILE A 27 -11.88 4.55 8.90
C ILE A 27 -13.29 3.99 8.63
N GLY A 28 -13.65 3.80 7.36
CA GLY A 28 -14.95 3.24 6.97
C GLY A 28 -15.13 1.78 7.41
N HIS A 29 -14.08 0.97 7.29
CA HIS A 29 -14.09 -0.42 7.74
C HIS A 29 -14.30 -0.50 9.26
N ALA A 30 -13.51 0.21 10.07
CA ALA A 30 -13.66 0.25 11.52
C ALA A 30 -15.06 0.71 11.94
N ALA A 31 -15.64 1.69 11.21
CA ALA A 31 -17.00 2.14 11.44
C ALA A 31 -18.07 1.07 11.13
N SER A 32 -17.82 0.16 10.18
CA SER A 32 -18.76 -0.91 9.82
C SER A 32 -18.70 -2.14 10.75
N LEU A 33 -17.61 -2.30 11.49
CA LEU A 33 -17.43 -3.41 12.43
C LEU A 33 -18.32 -3.29 13.67
N ARG A 34 -18.49 -4.41 14.39
CA ARG A 34 -19.21 -4.48 15.67
C ARG A 34 -18.29 -4.86 16.83
N ASP A 35 -17.40 -5.82 16.60
CA ASP A 35 -16.46 -6.28 17.62
C ASP A 35 -15.46 -5.17 18.00
N PRO A 36 -15.38 -4.77 19.29
CA PRO A 36 -14.44 -3.75 19.74
C PRO A 36 -12.97 -4.10 19.51
N ALA A 37 -12.60 -5.38 19.61
CA ALA A 37 -11.22 -5.80 19.40
C ALA A 37 -10.82 -5.63 17.93
N ALA A 38 -11.67 -6.09 17.01
CA ALA A 38 -11.49 -5.87 15.58
C ALA A 38 -11.45 -4.38 15.21
N LYS A 39 -12.30 -3.54 15.81
CA LYS A 39 -12.25 -2.08 15.63
C LYS A 39 -10.92 -1.48 16.04
N ALA A 40 -10.41 -1.87 17.22
CA ALA A 40 -9.15 -1.38 17.73
C ALA A 40 -7.98 -1.81 16.83
N ALA A 41 -7.99 -3.05 16.33
CA ALA A 41 -6.99 -3.54 15.39
C ALA A 41 -7.01 -2.79 14.05
N VAL A 42 -8.20 -2.60 13.45
CA VAL A 42 -8.31 -1.82 12.20
C VAL A 42 -7.96 -0.35 12.41
N LYS A 43 -8.26 0.21 13.59
CA LYS A 43 -7.84 1.58 13.95
C LYS A 43 -6.32 1.71 14.05
N GLN A 44 -5.63 0.68 14.56
CA GLN A 44 -4.18 0.66 14.59
C GLN A 44 -3.60 0.61 13.17
N ILE A 45 -4.16 -0.23 12.29
CA ILE A 45 -3.77 -0.28 10.87
C ILE A 45 -3.98 1.10 10.22
N GLU A 46 -5.11 1.76 10.48
CA GLU A 46 -5.35 3.14 10.02
C GLU A 46 -4.27 4.12 10.51
N ASP A 47 -3.86 4.04 11.78
CA ASP A 47 -2.78 4.89 12.31
C ASP A 47 -1.43 4.60 11.63
N ASP A 48 -1.18 3.33 11.32
CA ASP A 48 0.00 2.90 10.57
C ASP A 48 -0.01 3.49 9.14
N GLU A 49 -1.15 3.55 8.45
CA GLU A 49 -1.25 4.18 7.12
C GLU A 49 -1.04 5.70 7.15
N TRP A 50 -1.52 6.39 8.19
CA TRP A 50 -1.20 7.80 8.37
C TRP A 50 0.31 8.01 8.57
N HIS A 51 0.95 7.14 9.35
CA HIS A 51 2.39 7.18 9.54
C HIS A 51 3.16 6.85 8.24
N HIS A 52 2.67 5.89 7.44
CA HIS A 52 3.22 5.59 6.13
C HIS A 52 3.18 6.82 5.22
N ARG A 53 2.03 7.51 5.16
CA ARG A 53 1.85 8.74 4.38
C ARG A 53 2.84 9.84 4.80
N GLU A 54 3.07 9.99 6.09
CA GLU A 54 4.04 10.95 6.64
C GLU A 54 5.48 10.61 6.21
N ASN A 55 5.87 9.34 6.29
CA ASN A 55 7.20 8.87 5.86
C ASN A 55 7.41 9.11 4.36
N VAL A 56 6.44 8.77 3.52
CA VAL A 56 6.52 9.03 2.08
C VAL A 56 6.62 10.52 1.80
N LEU A 57 5.85 11.36 2.50
CA LEU A 57 5.93 12.81 2.34
C LEU A 57 7.30 13.38 2.75
N ALA A 58 7.92 12.83 3.79
CA ALA A 58 9.26 13.22 4.21
C ALA A 58 10.30 12.89 3.12
N LEU A 59 10.20 11.71 2.48
CA LEU A 59 11.02 11.34 1.32
C LEU A 59 10.79 12.31 0.16
N MET A 60 9.53 12.57 -0.19
CA MET A 60 9.17 13.49 -1.27
C MET A 60 9.75 14.89 -1.05
N ARG A 61 9.65 15.44 0.17
CA ARG A 61 10.22 16.75 0.54
C ARG A 61 11.75 16.75 0.44
N ARG A 62 12.42 15.71 0.93
CA ARG A 62 13.90 15.58 0.87
C ARG A 62 14.43 15.63 -0.56
N TYR A 63 13.66 15.08 -1.49
CA TYR A 63 14.04 14.93 -2.90
C TYR A 63 13.36 15.89 -3.86
N ASP A 64 12.67 16.90 -3.33
CA ASP A 64 11.94 17.91 -4.12
C ASP A 64 10.96 17.29 -5.13
N VAL A 65 10.28 16.22 -4.69
CA VAL A 65 9.18 15.58 -5.43
C VAL A 65 7.87 16.24 -5.00
N PRO A 66 7.16 16.93 -5.91
CA PRO A 66 5.92 17.59 -5.55
C PRO A 66 4.79 16.57 -5.36
N VAL A 67 3.81 16.90 -4.50
CA VAL A 67 2.56 16.15 -4.40
C VAL A 67 1.79 16.23 -5.73
N SER A 68 1.33 15.07 -6.22
CA SER A 68 0.48 14.99 -7.41
C SER A 68 -0.98 15.25 -7.03
N ARG A 69 -1.52 16.43 -7.38
CA ARG A 69 -2.94 16.76 -7.15
C ARG A 69 -3.90 15.78 -7.82
N ALA A 70 -3.52 15.27 -8.99
CA ALA A 70 -4.33 14.31 -9.72
C ALA A 70 -4.45 12.98 -8.96
N TYR A 71 -3.34 12.49 -8.39
CA TYR A 71 -3.38 11.30 -7.54
C TYR A 71 -4.13 11.56 -6.25
N GLU A 72 -3.92 12.71 -5.58
CA GLU A 72 -4.65 13.05 -4.36
C GLU A 72 -6.16 13.01 -4.56
N VAL A 73 -6.68 13.66 -5.61
CA VAL A 73 -8.12 13.65 -5.92
C VAL A 73 -8.60 12.23 -6.23
N ARG A 74 -7.88 11.51 -7.10
CA ARG A 74 -8.26 10.15 -7.50
C ARG A 74 -8.33 9.21 -6.30
N PHE A 75 -7.29 9.17 -5.48
CA PHE A 75 -7.19 8.25 -4.36
C PHE A 75 -8.10 8.67 -3.20
N TYR A 76 -8.32 9.96 -2.98
CA TYR A 76 -9.36 10.43 -2.05
C TYR A 76 -10.74 9.86 -2.43
N LEU A 77 -11.13 9.96 -3.71
CA LEU A 77 -12.41 9.42 -4.17
C LEU A 77 -12.47 7.89 -4.03
N ILE A 78 -11.38 7.18 -4.36
CA ILE A 78 -11.29 5.73 -4.19
C ILE A 78 -11.47 5.35 -2.71
N GLY A 79 -10.74 5.99 -1.80
CA GLY A 79 -10.82 5.73 -0.36
C GLY A 79 -12.23 5.95 0.18
N GLN A 80 -12.88 7.06 -0.20
CA GLN A 80 -14.26 7.36 0.22
C GLN A 80 -15.28 6.34 -0.30
N VAL A 81 -15.14 5.90 -1.56
CA VAL A 81 -16.02 4.88 -2.14
C VAL A 81 -15.83 3.54 -1.43
N ILE A 82 -14.58 3.14 -1.15
CA ILE A 82 -14.29 1.92 -0.40
C ILE A 82 -14.88 2.01 1.00
N ALA A 83 -14.62 3.11 1.71
CA ALA A 83 -15.13 3.36 3.06
C ALA A 83 -16.67 3.22 3.12
N ALA A 84 -17.38 3.87 2.19
CA ALA A 84 -18.84 3.76 2.10
C ALA A 84 -19.28 2.33 1.78
N SER A 85 -18.56 1.62 0.91
CA SER A 85 -18.89 0.24 0.53
C SER A 85 -18.80 -0.73 1.71
N CYS A 86 -17.93 -0.47 2.70
CA CYS A 86 -17.75 -1.33 3.87
C CYS A 86 -19.05 -1.51 4.69
N HIS A 87 -20.02 -0.61 4.56
CA HIS A 87 -21.32 -0.70 5.23
C HIS A 87 -22.34 -1.56 4.49
N VAL A 88 -22.11 -1.88 3.21
CA VAL A 88 -23.12 -2.55 2.36
C VAL A 88 -22.69 -3.93 1.88
N ILE A 89 -21.39 -4.20 1.77
CA ILE A 89 -20.86 -5.45 1.19
C ILE A 89 -20.66 -6.58 2.22
N GLY A 90 -21.23 -6.42 3.43
CA GLY A 90 -21.17 -7.40 4.51
C GLY A 90 -19.83 -7.44 5.25
N TRP A 91 -19.63 -8.46 6.09
CA TRP A 91 -18.42 -8.60 6.92
C TRP A 91 -17.23 -9.19 6.17
N PHE A 92 -17.44 -10.18 5.30
CA PHE A 92 -16.34 -10.92 4.66
C PHE A 92 -15.59 -10.09 3.60
N MET A 93 -16.32 -9.38 2.72
CA MET A 93 -15.69 -8.69 1.59
C MET A 93 -14.75 -7.55 2.01
N PRO A 94 -15.06 -6.69 3.01
CA PRO A 94 -14.14 -5.66 3.44
C PRO A 94 -12.82 -6.24 3.96
N TYR A 95 -12.86 -7.35 4.71
CA TYR A 95 -11.65 -8.05 5.14
C TYR A 95 -10.88 -8.64 3.97
N PHE A 96 -11.57 -9.30 3.04
CA PHE A 96 -10.93 -9.92 1.88
C PHE A 96 -10.22 -8.90 0.99
N PHE A 97 -10.90 -7.79 0.66
CA PHE A 97 -10.34 -6.78 -0.22
C PHE A 97 -9.28 -5.93 0.47
N ALA A 98 -9.37 -5.72 1.79
CA ALA A 98 -8.31 -5.10 2.58
C ALA A 98 -7.02 -5.93 2.50
N GLY A 99 -7.07 -7.22 2.85
CA GLY A 99 -5.88 -8.07 2.79
C GLY A 99 -5.28 -8.19 1.37
N LYS A 100 -6.12 -8.23 0.33
CA LYS A 100 -5.66 -8.20 -1.07
C LYS A 100 -5.02 -6.86 -1.48
N LEU A 101 -5.47 -5.75 -0.91
CA LEU A 101 -4.88 -4.42 -1.12
C LEU A 101 -3.49 -4.39 -0.47
N GLU A 102 -3.41 -4.76 0.81
CA GLU A 102 -2.16 -4.85 1.58
C GLU A 102 -1.12 -5.74 0.92
N SER A 103 -1.55 -6.91 0.44
CA SER A 103 -0.69 -7.85 -0.29
C SER A 103 0.04 -7.20 -1.46
N GLY A 104 -0.61 -6.23 -2.14
CA GLY A 104 -0.01 -5.45 -3.22
C GLY A 104 0.92 -4.34 -2.72
N ASN A 105 0.57 -3.66 -1.62
CA ASN A 105 1.36 -2.57 -1.05
C ASN A 105 2.73 -3.04 -0.54
N VAL A 106 2.81 -4.25 0.04
CA VAL A 106 4.07 -4.86 0.52
C VAL A 106 5.20 -4.66 -0.48
N CYS A 107 4.97 -5.01 -1.76
CA CYS A 107 6.01 -4.95 -2.78
C CYS A 107 6.39 -3.53 -3.23
N GLU A 108 5.48 -2.56 -3.12
CA GLU A 108 5.76 -1.19 -3.57
C GLU A 108 6.90 -0.56 -2.76
N TYR A 109 7.00 -0.84 -1.45
CA TYR A 109 8.09 -0.35 -0.62
C TYR A 109 9.44 -1.01 -0.93
N PHE A 110 9.47 -2.33 -1.21
CA PHE A 110 10.69 -3.01 -1.65
C PHE A 110 11.15 -2.56 -3.04
N VAL A 111 10.21 -2.23 -3.93
CA VAL A 111 10.54 -1.64 -5.24
C VAL A 111 11.08 -0.22 -5.08
N MET A 112 10.48 0.57 -4.19
CA MET A 112 10.98 1.91 -3.86
C MET A 112 12.42 1.84 -3.32
N LEU A 113 12.70 0.90 -2.43
CA LEU A 113 14.03 0.61 -1.90
C LEU A 113 15.01 0.27 -3.02
N ARG A 114 14.64 -0.64 -3.94
CA ARG A 114 15.45 -0.98 -5.13
C ARG A 114 15.78 0.25 -5.98
N TYR A 115 14.81 1.14 -6.18
CA TYR A 115 15.02 2.38 -6.95
C TYR A 115 15.92 3.40 -6.23
N PHE A 116 15.84 3.50 -4.90
CA PHE A 116 16.81 4.33 -4.16
C PHE A 116 18.22 3.74 -4.25
N ARG A 117 18.38 2.43 -4.05
CA ARG A 117 19.68 1.76 -4.17
C ARG A 117 20.28 1.84 -5.57
N SER A 118 19.46 1.82 -6.63
CA SER A 118 19.95 2.01 -8.01
C SER A 118 20.57 3.39 -8.23
N LEU A 119 20.24 4.36 -7.38
CA LEU A 119 20.81 5.70 -7.35
C LEU A 119 21.97 5.84 -6.33
N GLY A 120 22.39 4.74 -5.68
CA GLY A 120 23.40 4.74 -4.63
C GLY A 120 22.90 5.29 -3.29
N ILE A 121 21.60 5.37 -3.08
CA ILE A 121 20.97 5.91 -1.86
C ILE A 121 20.49 4.74 -1.01
N THR A 122 21.09 4.56 0.18
CA THR A 122 20.74 3.48 1.13
C THR A 122 20.18 3.98 2.45
N GLU A 123 20.18 5.31 2.67
CA GLU A 123 19.73 5.93 3.93
C GLU A 123 18.24 5.68 4.25
N HIS A 124 17.45 5.27 3.27
CA HIS A 124 16.01 4.98 3.43
C HIS A 124 15.70 3.48 3.51
N ASP A 125 16.71 2.62 3.44
CA ASP A 125 16.50 1.18 3.38
C ASP A 125 15.74 0.66 4.60
N ALA A 126 16.09 1.13 5.80
CA ALA A 126 15.45 0.69 7.03
C ALA A 126 13.97 1.09 7.08
N VAL A 127 13.66 2.37 6.83
CA VAL A 127 12.26 2.85 6.89
C VAL A 127 11.38 2.18 5.83
N LEU A 128 11.88 2.02 4.60
CA LEU A 128 11.12 1.36 3.53
C LEU A 128 10.95 -0.14 3.79
N TYR A 129 11.96 -0.78 4.36
CA TYR A 129 11.86 -2.17 4.79
C TYR A 129 10.82 -2.34 5.89
N ASP A 130 10.84 -1.48 6.91
CA ASP A 130 9.91 -1.55 8.03
C ASP A 130 8.46 -1.32 7.57
N MET A 131 8.23 -0.35 6.67
CA MET A 131 6.92 -0.13 6.04
C MET A 131 6.46 -1.36 5.25
N GLY A 132 7.32 -1.94 4.39
CA GLY A 132 6.97 -3.15 3.63
C GLY A 132 6.66 -4.35 4.52
N MET A 133 7.35 -4.48 5.66
CA MET A 133 7.05 -5.50 6.66
C MET A 133 5.72 -5.23 7.36
N LYS A 134 5.39 -3.96 7.61
CA LYS A 134 4.16 -3.55 8.27
C LYS A 134 2.92 -3.87 7.42
N GLU A 135 2.97 -3.59 6.12
CA GLU A 135 1.91 -4.01 5.18
C GLU A 135 1.72 -5.53 5.17
N LYS A 136 2.80 -6.29 5.39
CA LYS A 136 2.69 -7.75 5.47
C LYS A 136 1.96 -8.18 6.75
N GLU A 137 2.21 -7.49 7.87
CA GLU A 137 1.45 -7.71 9.10
C GLU A 137 -0.04 -7.40 8.90
N HIS A 138 -0.38 -6.34 8.18
CA HIS A 138 -1.75 -5.99 7.82
C HIS A 138 -2.41 -7.08 6.98
N GLU A 139 -1.74 -7.56 5.93
CA GLU A 139 -2.21 -8.66 5.08
C GLU A 139 -2.52 -9.91 5.92
N VAL A 140 -1.59 -10.32 6.79
CA VAL A 140 -1.74 -11.51 7.64
C VAL A 140 -2.90 -11.34 8.62
N TYR A 141 -3.04 -10.15 9.23
CA TYR A 141 -4.16 -9.85 10.12
C TYR A 141 -5.50 -10.03 9.38
N PHE A 142 -5.65 -9.42 8.21
CA PHE A 142 -6.91 -9.49 7.45
C PHE A 142 -7.22 -10.90 6.96
N LEU A 143 -6.22 -11.67 6.53
CA LEU A 143 -6.40 -13.08 6.18
C LEU A 143 -6.89 -13.87 7.39
N GLY A 144 -6.27 -13.69 8.56
CA GLY A 144 -6.67 -14.38 9.81
C GLY A 144 -8.11 -14.09 10.23
N GLN A 145 -8.65 -12.91 9.93
CA GLN A 145 -10.06 -12.61 10.23
C GLN A 145 -11.06 -13.42 9.40
N ILE A 146 -10.65 -13.92 8.23
CA ILE A 146 -11.53 -14.63 7.30
C ILE A 146 -11.03 -16.03 6.93
N GLU A 147 -9.94 -16.51 7.55
CA GLU A 147 -9.26 -17.73 7.13
C GLU A 147 -10.17 -18.94 7.21
N ASP A 148 -11.06 -19.00 8.20
CA ASP A 148 -12.03 -20.10 8.39
C ASP A 148 -13.34 -19.92 7.60
N SER A 149 -13.48 -18.85 6.83
CA SER A 149 -14.69 -18.59 6.04
C SER A 149 -14.84 -19.58 4.89
N ARG A 150 -16.05 -20.12 4.73
CA ARG A 150 -16.42 -20.97 3.58
C ARG A 150 -16.40 -20.22 2.24
N LEU A 151 -16.41 -18.89 2.25
CA LEU A 151 -16.32 -18.07 1.04
C LEU A 151 -14.88 -17.94 0.53
N LEU A 152 -13.89 -18.09 1.41
CA LEU A 152 -12.48 -17.85 1.07
C LEU A 152 -11.99 -18.72 -0.10
N PRO A 153 -12.24 -20.04 -0.16
CA PRO A 153 -11.77 -20.86 -1.28
C PRO A 153 -12.33 -20.44 -2.64
N PHE A 154 -13.56 -19.90 -2.66
CA PHE A 154 -14.16 -19.40 -3.90
C PHE A 154 -13.53 -18.07 -4.31
N PHE A 155 -13.40 -17.13 -3.37
CA PHE A 155 -12.81 -15.82 -3.64
C PHE A 155 -11.34 -15.91 -4.01
N GLU A 156 -10.59 -16.78 -3.34
CA GLU A 156 -9.18 -17.03 -3.65
C GLU A 156 -8.99 -17.49 -5.10
N ARG A 157 -9.85 -18.40 -5.58
CA ARG A 157 -9.83 -18.84 -6.98
C ARG A 157 -10.10 -17.71 -7.98
N VAL A 158 -11.00 -16.79 -7.63
CA VAL A 158 -11.46 -15.71 -8.53
C VAL A 158 -10.48 -14.53 -8.52
N PHE A 159 -9.94 -14.18 -7.36
CA PHE A 159 -9.19 -12.95 -7.14
C PHE A 159 -7.69 -13.17 -6.88
N ALA A 160 -7.25 -14.43 -6.84
CA ALA A 160 -5.85 -14.85 -6.63
C ALA A 160 -5.22 -14.23 -5.37
N TRP A 161 -5.98 -14.23 -4.26
CA TRP A 161 -5.50 -13.85 -2.94
C TRP A 161 -6.24 -14.66 -1.87
N GLY A 162 -5.53 -15.24 -0.91
CA GLY A 162 -6.10 -16.10 0.12
C GLY A 162 -5.04 -16.94 0.82
N ARG A 163 -5.38 -18.17 1.24
CA ARG A 163 -4.48 -19.02 2.05
C ARG A 163 -3.22 -19.44 1.30
N HIS A 164 -3.33 -19.64 0.00
CA HIS A 164 -2.26 -20.16 -0.85
C HIS A 164 -1.79 -19.16 -1.91
N HIS A 165 -2.43 -17.99 -2.00
CA HIS A 165 -2.10 -16.96 -2.97
C HIS A 165 -1.84 -15.63 -2.28
N SER A 166 -0.68 -15.06 -2.57
CA SER A 166 -0.23 -13.74 -2.16
C SER A 166 0.35 -13.00 -3.37
N ARG A 167 0.32 -11.67 -3.35
CA ARG A 167 0.94 -10.80 -4.37
C ARG A 167 2.40 -10.46 -4.04
N ASN A 168 2.89 -10.89 -2.89
CA ASN A 168 4.26 -10.73 -2.42
C ASN A 168 4.84 -12.08 -1.96
N ASP A 169 6.17 -12.10 -1.83
CA ASP A 169 6.98 -13.23 -1.38
C ASP A 169 7.54 -13.02 0.05
N VAL A 170 7.01 -12.06 0.80
CA VAL A 170 7.46 -11.79 2.17
C VAL A 170 6.94 -12.85 3.13
N ASP A 171 7.84 -13.43 3.90
CA ASP A 171 7.57 -14.35 5.00
C ASP A 171 8.01 -13.70 6.32
N LEU A 172 7.05 -13.48 7.23
CA LEU A 172 7.31 -12.87 8.53
C LEU A 172 8.06 -13.81 9.50
N GLU A 173 8.03 -15.12 9.27
CA GLU A 173 8.78 -16.10 10.08
C GLU A 173 10.23 -16.22 9.60
N ASN A 174 10.46 -16.01 8.29
CA ASN A 174 11.76 -16.16 7.65
C ASN A 174 12.20 -14.86 6.95
N LYS A 175 12.37 -13.80 7.75
CA LYS A 175 12.74 -12.46 7.25
C LYS A 175 14.19 -12.42 6.75
N TYR A 176 14.41 -11.89 5.55
CA TYR A 176 15.75 -11.48 5.11
C TYR A 176 16.17 -10.21 5.87
N PRO A 177 17.45 -10.05 6.22
CA PRO A 177 17.91 -8.80 6.82
C PRO A 177 17.77 -7.64 5.82
N VAL A 178 17.70 -6.40 6.32
CA VAL A 178 17.56 -5.17 5.50
C VAL A 178 18.61 -5.08 4.38
N ALA A 179 19.84 -5.56 4.62
CA ALA A 179 20.90 -5.61 3.60
C ALA A 179 20.51 -6.47 2.37
N GLU A 180 19.72 -7.53 2.59
CA GLU A 180 19.29 -8.50 1.60
C GLU A 180 17.83 -8.26 1.11
N SER A 181 17.23 -7.11 1.46
CA SER A 181 15.85 -6.75 1.11
C SER A 181 15.53 -6.77 -0.39
N LEU A 182 16.54 -6.65 -1.25
CA LEU A 182 16.40 -6.75 -2.72
C LEU A 182 15.98 -8.13 -3.21
N ARG A 183 15.97 -9.14 -2.33
CA ARG A 183 15.46 -10.48 -2.63
C ARG A 183 13.94 -10.56 -2.63
N TYR A 184 13.27 -9.62 -1.97
CA TYR A 184 11.80 -9.55 -2.00
C TYR A 184 11.30 -8.92 -3.31
N CYS A 185 10.15 -9.40 -3.77
CA CYS A 185 9.38 -8.84 -4.87
C CYS A 185 10.19 -8.64 -6.16
N THR A 186 11.08 -9.58 -6.46
CA THR A 186 12.00 -9.49 -7.62
C THR A 186 11.27 -9.51 -8.97
N THR A 187 10.13 -10.20 -9.03
CA THR A 187 9.27 -10.27 -10.21
C THR A 187 8.20 -9.18 -10.24
N HIS A 188 8.07 -8.38 -9.17
CA HIS A 188 7.10 -7.30 -9.10
C HIS A 188 7.54 -6.12 -9.97
N THR A 189 6.62 -5.70 -10.84
CA THR A 189 6.75 -4.50 -11.65
C THR A 189 5.70 -3.51 -11.17
N SER A 190 6.14 -2.37 -10.62
CA SER A 190 5.21 -1.29 -10.29
C SER A 190 4.44 -0.88 -11.55
N PRO A 191 3.13 -0.56 -11.44
CA PRO A 191 2.33 -0.12 -12.57
C PRO A 191 2.98 1.08 -13.26
N ALA A 192 2.99 1.07 -14.60
CA ALA A 192 3.57 2.14 -15.41
C ALA A 192 3.07 3.53 -14.96
N PRO A 193 3.93 4.56 -15.03
CA PRO A 193 3.56 5.92 -14.63
C PRO A 193 2.34 6.40 -15.41
N ALA A 194 1.46 7.17 -14.74
CA ALA A 194 0.34 7.78 -15.45
C ALA A 194 0.89 8.75 -16.53
N PRO A 195 0.24 8.85 -17.71
CA PRO A 195 0.62 9.84 -18.68
C PRO A 195 0.53 11.22 -18.03
N ARG A 196 1.64 11.97 -18.05
CA ARG A 196 1.64 13.36 -17.57
C ARG A 196 0.63 14.15 -18.41
N PRO A 197 -0.24 14.98 -17.81
CA PRO A 197 -0.99 15.94 -18.59
C PRO A 197 0.02 16.80 -19.35
N GLU A 198 -0.13 16.89 -20.67
CA GLU A 198 0.68 17.79 -21.48
C GLU A 198 0.58 19.18 -20.85
N ALA A 199 1.73 19.75 -20.50
CA ALA A 199 1.78 21.13 -20.07
C ALA A 199 1.11 21.93 -21.18
N ALA A 200 -0.01 22.61 -20.85
CA ALA A 200 -0.67 23.51 -21.77
C ALA A 200 0.38 24.49 -22.26
N VAL A 201 0.84 24.31 -23.49
CA VAL A 201 1.69 25.26 -24.19
C VAL A 201 0.85 26.52 -24.25
N THR A 202 1.18 27.46 -23.37
CA THR A 202 0.62 28.81 -23.43
C THR A 202 1.19 29.40 -24.70
N VAL A 203 0.42 29.31 -25.78
CA VAL A 203 0.67 30.07 -26.99
C VAL A 203 0.49 31.53 -26.59
N ILE A 204 1.55 32.29 -26.87
CA ILE A 204 1.84 33.68 -26.51
C ILE A 204 0.66 34.60 -26.82
#